data_AF-A0A1V4VTU0-F1
#
_entry.id   AF-A0A1V4VTU0-F1
#
_cell.length_a   1.000
_cell.length_b   1.000
_cell.length_c   1.000
_cell.angle_alpha   90.00
_cell.angle_beta   90.00
_cell.angle_gamma   90.00
#
_symmetry.space_group_name_H-M   'P 1'
#
loop_
_entity.id
_entity.type
_entity.pdbx_description
1 polymer ?
#
loop_
_entity_poly.entity_id
_entity_poly.type
_entity_poly.pdbx_seq_one_letter_code
_entity_poly.pdbx_strand_id
1 'polypeptide(L)'
;MFPYLAVLLFSTIDHFLTYWEIEQGIATEANPLLTGIMAMPANYSLLIRTSWIAALLLLLWCLSRFKPVLIRRSVLFIAAAYFLVIVYHFALIYVVT
;
A
#
# COMPACT_ATOMS: atom_id res chain seq x y z
N MET A 1 3.17 -3.58 17.21
CA MET A 1 2.46 -4.52 16.31
C MET A 1 1.34 -3.82 15.54
N PHE A 2 0.41 -3.12 16.20
CA PHE A 2 -0.70 -2.39 15.55
C PHE A 2 -0.34 -1.57 14.28
N PRO A 3 0.68 -0.68 14.29
CA PRO A 3 0.96 0.13 13.10
C PRO A 3 1.50 -0.68 11.91
N TYR A 4 2.14 -1.83 12.15
CA TYR A 4 2.61 -2.71 11.08
C TYR A 4 1.44 -3.43 10.39
N LEU A 5 0.46 -3.88 11.19
CA LEU A 5 -0.77 -4.47 10.67
C LEU A 5 -1.59 -3.43 9.88
N ALA A 6 -1.65 -2.19 10.36
CA ALA A 6 -2.31 -1.10 9.64
C ALA A 6 -1.68 -0.86 8.26
N VAL A 7 -0.34 -0.82 8.16
CA VAL A 7 0.34 -0.68 6.85
C VAL A 7 0.01 -1.84 5.91
N LEU A 8 0.00 -3.08 6.41
CA LEU A 8 -0.33 -4.24 5.58
C LEU A 8 -1.78 -4.20 5.08
N LEU A 9 -2.73 -3.90 5.99
CA LEU A 9 -4.14 -3.78 5.65
C LEU A 9 -4.37 -2.64 4.66
N PHE A 10 -3.82 -1.46 4.94
CA PHE A 10 -4.03 -0.31 4.08
C PHE A 10 -3.40 -0.49 2.71
N SER A 11 -2.22 -1.11 2.61
CA SER A 11 -1.69 -1.43 1.29
C SER A 11 -2.52 -2.45 0.53
N THR A 12 -3.19 -3.37 1.22
CA THR A 12 -4.06 -4.35 0.58
C THR A 12 -5.29 -3.66 0.00
N ILE A 13 -5.91 -2.76 0.77
CA ILE A 13 -7.03 -1.93 0.33
C ILE A 13 -6.62 -1.06 -0.86
N ASP A 14 -5.50 -0.35 -0.72
CA ASP A 14 -4.91 0.48 -1.77
C ASP A 14 -4.74 -0.30 -3.08
N HIS A 15 -4.20 -1.52 -3.01
CA HIS A 15 -4.05 -2.37 -4.18
C HIS A 15 -5.37 -2.66 -4.90
N PHE A 16 -6.42 -3.02 -4.16
CA PHE A 16 -7.72 -3.30 -4.78
C PHE A 16 -8.35 -2.05 -5.40
N LEU A 17 -8.22 -0.89 -4.74
CA LEU A 17 -8.72 0.37 -5.26
C LEU A 17 -7.98 0.80 -6.52
N THR A 18 -6.65 0.80 -6.50
CA THR A 18 -5.84 1.11 -7.68
C THR A 18 -6.13 0.14 -8.83
N TYR A 19 -6.23 -1.16 -8.55
CA TYR A 19 -6.53 -2.17 -9.57
C TYR A 19 -7.90 -1.92 -10.21
N TRP A 20 -8.92 -1.64 -9.41
CA TRP A 20 -10.26 -1.31 -9.90
C TRP A 20 -10.26 -0.04 -10.75
N GLU A 21 -9.59 1.02 -10.33
CA GLU A 21 -9.51 2.28 -11.09
C GLU A 21 -8.81 2.10 -12.44
N ILE A 22 -7.77 1.26 -12.50
CA ILE A 22 -7.08 0.90 -13.74
C ILE A 22 -8.00 0.10 -14.66
N GLU A 23 -8.74 -0.89 -14.14
CA GLU A 23 -9.71 -1.67 -14.93
C GLU A 23 -10.85 -0.80 -15.50
N GLN A 24 -11.28 0.23 -14.77
CA GLN A 24 -12.28 1.20 -15.23
C GLN A 24 -11.70 2.27 -16.16
N GLY A 25 -10.38 2.30 -16.37
CA GLY A 25 -9.71 3.32 -17.18
C GLY A 25 -9.74 4.74 -16.58
N ILE A 26 -9.98 4.84 -15.27
CA ILE A 26 -10.08 6.12 -14.55
C ILE A 26 -8.70 6.65 -14.17
N ALA A 27 -7.79 5.75 -13.80
CA ALA A 27 -6.44 6.08 -13.36
C ALA A 27 -5.38 5.24 -14.07
N THR A 28 -4.12 5.67 -13.93
CA THR A 28 -2.95 4.89 -14.35
C THR A 28 -2.03 4.70 -13.14
N GLU A 29 -1.33 3.57 -13.09
CA GLU A 29 -0.36 3.32 -12.02
C GLU A 29 0.77 4.35 -12.08
N ALA A 30 0.83 5.21 -11.06
CA ALA A 30 1.78 6.32 -10.99
C ALA A 30 3.22 5.83 -10.74
N ASN A 31 3.39 4.66 -10.11
CA ASN A 31 4.71 4.10 -9.86
C ASN A 31 5.18 3.23 -11.05
N PRO A 32 6.18 3.67 -11.83
CA PRO A 32 6.64 2.93 -13.02
C PRO A 32 7.17 1.54 -12.67
N LEU A 33 7.63 1.31 -11.44
CA LEU A 33 8.09 -0.01 -10.98
C LEU A 33 6.92 -0.97 -10.71
N LEU A 34 5.73 -0.42 -10.41
CA LEU A 34 4.53 -1.21 -10.15
C LEU A 34 3.66 -1.37 -11.39
N THR A 35 3.83 -0.58 -12.44
CA THR A 35 3.02 -0.67 -13.67
C THR A 35 3.00 -2.09 -14.23
N GLY A 36 4.16 -2.75 -14.32
CA GLY A 36 4.24 -4.14 -14.79
C GLY A 36 3.59 -5.16 -13.84
N ILE A 37 3.59 -4.87 -12.54
CA ILE A 37 2.94 -5.72 -11.53
C ILE A 37 1.42 -5.54 -11.59
N MET A 38 0.94 -4.30 -11.70
CA MET A 38 -0.49 -3.98 -11.79
C MET A 38 -1.13 -4.42 -13.11
N ALA A 39 -0.33 -4.67 -14.16
CA ALA A 39 -0.79 -5.29 -15.40
C ALA A 39 -1.03 -6.81 -15.28
N MET A 40 -0.57 -7.45 -14.19
CA MET A 40 -0.84 -8.86 -13.94
C MET A 40 -2.24 -9.06 -13.35
N PRO A 41 -2.80 -10.29 -13.42
CA PRO A 41 -4.07 -10.57 -12.77
C PRO A 41 -4.02 -10.27 -11.26
N ALA A 42 -5.13 -9.74 -10.72
CA ALA A 42 -5.23 -9.21 -9.34
C ALA A 42 -4.63 -10.13 -8.26
N ASN A 43 -4.79 -11.45 -8.40
CA ASN A 43 -4.26 -12.42 -7.44
C ASN A 43 -2.72 -12.44 -7.42
N TYR A 44 -2.06 -12.38 -8.58
CA TYR A 44 -0.59 -12.37 -8.66
C TYR A 44 -0.01 -11.02 -8.25
N SER A 45 -0.62 -9.93 -8.70
CA SER A 45 -0.18 -8.58 -8.36
C SER A 45 -0.33 -8.30 -6.86
N LEU A 46 -1.42 -8.74 -6.23
CA LEU A 46 -1.61 -8.70 -4.79
C LEU A 46 -0.54 -9.51 -4.04
N LEU A 47 -0.26 -10.74 -4.47
CA LEU A 47 0.74 -11.59 -3.82
C LEU A 47 2.13 -10.97 -3.88
N ILE A 48 2.53 -10.42 -5.03
CA ILE A 48 3.84 -9.77 -5.19
C ILE A 48 3.92 -8.54 -4.28
N ARG A 49 2.89 -7.68 -4.30
CA ARG A 49 2.85 -6.44 -3.54
C ARG A 49 2.83 -6.69 -2.03
N THR A 50 2.00 -7.61 -1.57
CA THR A 50 1.92 -8.01 -0.14
C THR A 50 3.22 -8.64 0.34
N SER A 51 3.86 -9.49 -0.48
CA SER A 51 5.16 -10.09 -0.16
C SER A 51 6.26 -9.04 -0.01
N TRP A 52 6.31 -8.06 -0.93
CA TRP A 52 7.25 -6.96 -0.87
C TRP A 52 7.08 -6.12 0.41
N ILE A 53 5.85 -5.80 0.77
CA ILE A 53 5.54 -5.02 1.97
C ILE A 53 5.80 -5.81 3.24
N ALA A 54 5.49 -7.10 3.25
CA ALA A 54 5.83 -7.98 4.36
C ALA A 54 7.34 -8.03 4.59
N ALA A 55 8.14 -8.12 3.52
CA ALA A 55 9.59 -8.07 3.61
C ALA A 55 10.10 -6.73 4.17
N LEU A 56 9.54 -5.60 3.69
CA LEU A 56 9.87 -4.26 4.21
C LEU A 56 9.52 -4.12 5.71
N LEU A 57 8.34 -4.58 6.11
CA LEU A 57 7.87 -4.52 7.49
C LEU A 57 8.71 -5.43 8.40
N LEU A 58 9.14 -6.60 7.91
CA LEU A 58 10.06 -7.48 8.61
C LEU A 58 11.43 -6.83 8.81
N LEU A 59 11.95 -6.16 7.77
CA LEU A 59 13.20 -5.40 7.85
C LEU A 59 13.10 -4.27 8.88
N LEU A 60 12.04 -3.48 8.84
CA LEU A 60 11.78 -2.43 9.83
C LEU A 60 11.65 -3.00 11.23
N TRP A 61 11.00 -4.15 11.39
CA TRP A 61 10.90 -4.84 12.66
C TRP A 61 12.28 -5.28 13.19
N CYS A 62 13.15 -5.82 12.33
CA CYS A 62 14.53 -6.13 12.69
C CYS A 62 15.32 -4.87 13.10
N LEU A 63 15.19 -3.79 12.34
CA LEU A 63 15.84 -2.50 12.63
C LEU A 63 15.31 -1.83 13.90
N SER A 64 14.07 -2.14 14.30
CA SER A 64 13.47 -1.60 15.52
C SER A 64 14.24 -1.98 16.79
N ARG A 65 15.03 -3.07 16.76
CA ARG A 65 15.93 -3.46 17.86
C ARG A 65 17.04 -2.45 18.12
N PHE A 66 17.48 -1.73 17.08
CA PHE A 66 18.56 -0.74 17.19
C PHE A 66 18.04 0.68 17.44
N LYS A 67 16.91 1.05 16.81
CA LYS A 67 16.34 2.41 16.88
C LYS A 67 14.80 2.38 17.01
N PRO A 68 14.25 1.91 18.14
CA PRO A 68 12.82 1.61 18.27
C PRO A 68 11.91 2.82 18.08
N VAL A 69 12.30 3.99 18.61
CA VAL A 69 11.50 5.23 18.52
C VAL A 69 11.42 5.76 17.09
N LEU A 70 12.55 5.78 16.38
CA LEU A 70 12.62 6.23 14.99
C LEU A 70 11.75 5.35 14.10
N ILE A 71 11.95 4.03 14.19
CA ILE A 71 11.20 3.06 13.38
C ILE A 71 9.70 3.17 13.68
N ARG A 72 9.29 3.26 14.96
CA ARG A 72 7.88 3.42 15.31
C ARG A 72 7.26 4.66 14.66
N ARG A 73 7.97 5.80 14.67
CA ARG A 73 7.51 7.03 14.00
C ARG A 73 7.43 6.84 12.48
N SER A 74 8.41 6.19 11.88
CA SER A 74 8.39 5.88 10.44
C SER A 74 7.20 5.01 10.05
N VAL A 75 6.92 3.93 10.80
CA VAL A 75 5.75 3.07 10.51
C VAL A 75 4.44 3.85 10.68
N LEU A 76 4.33 4.71 11.70
CA LEU A 76 3.16 5.57 11.87
C LEU A 76 2.98 6.54 10.69
N PHE A 77 4.07 7.15 10.22
CA PHE A 77 4.04 8.03 9.05
C PHE A 77 3.62 7.28 7.79
N ILE A 78 4.16 6.08 7.57
CA ILE A 78 3.79 5.21 6.43
C ILE A 78 2.31 4.84 6.51
N ALA A 79 1.81 4.47 7.70
CA ALA A 79 0.39 4.15 7.89
C ALA A 79 -0.51 5.35 7.60
N ALA A 80 -0.13 6.55 8.04
CA ALA A 80 -0.88 7.77 7.76
C ALA A 80 -0.87 8.13 6.27
N ALA A 81 0.28 7.97 5.59
CA ALA A 81 0.39 8.17 4.15
C ALA A 81 -0.53 7.22 3.37
N TYR A 82 -0.51 5.93 3.69
CA TYR A 82 -1.43 4.95 3.08
C TYR A 82 -2.90 5.29 3.36
N PHE A 83 -3.23 5.74 4.57
CA PHE A 83 -4.60 6.17 4.87
C PHE A 83 -5.04 7.34 3.99
N LEU A 84 -4.17 8.34 3.76
CA LEU A 84 -4.47 9.46 2.85
C LEU A 84 -4.71 9.00 1.41
N VAL A 85 -3.93 8.02 0.93
CA VAL A 85 -4.14 7.45 -0.42
C VAL A 85 -5.49 6.73 -0.52
N ILE A 86 -5.88 5.98 0.50
CA ILE A 86 -7.22 5.35 0.54
C ILE A 86 -8.33 6.42 0.51
N VAL A 87 -8.18 7.50 1.29
CA VAL A 87 -9.16 8.61 1.27
C VAL A 87 -9.24 9.24 -0.12
N TYR A 88 -8.11 9.41 -0.80
CA TYR A 88 -8.07 9.90 -2.17
C TYR A 88 -8.86 8.99 -3.13
N HIS A 89 -8.65 7.68 -3.06
CA HIS A 89 -9.40 6.71 -3.86
C HIS A 89 -10.91 6.80 -3.61
N PHE A 90 -11.35 6.89 -2.35
CA PHE A 90 -12.78 7.07 -2.05
C PHE A 90 -13.35 8.39 -2.57
N ALA A 91 -12.59 9.48 -2.49
CA ALA A 91 -13.00 10.76 -3.05
C ALA A 91 -13.15 10.68 -4.58
N LEU A 92 -12.24 9.97 -5.25
CA LEU A 92 -12.29 9.76 -6.69
C LEU A 92 -13.47 8.88 -7.10
N ILE A 93 -13.73 7.78 -6.38
CA ILE A 93 -14.93 6.96 -6.59
C ILE A 93 -16.20 7.81 -6.47
N TYR A 94 -16.33 8.62 -5.41
CA TYR A 94 -17.49 9.48 -5.20
C TYR A 94 -17.70 10.52 -6.30
N VAL A 95 -16.63 11.00 -6.93
CA VAL A 95 -16.71 11.97 -8.04
C VAL A 95 -17.11 11.30 -9.36
N VAL A 96 -16.75 10.03 -9.55
CA VAL A 96 -16.92 9.32 -10.81
C VAL A 96 -18.22 8.49 -10.88
N THR A 97 -18.78 8.09 -9.74
CA THR A 97 -20.09 7.40 -9.64
C THR A 97 -21.24 8.35 -9.40
#